data_AF-A0A853FQI4-F1
#
_entry.id   AF-A0A853FQI4-F1
#
_cell.length_a   1.000
_cell.length_b   1.000
_cell.length_c   1.000
_cell.angle_alpha   90.00
_cell.angle_beta   90.00
_cell.angle_gamma   90.00
#
_symmetry.space_group_name_H-M   'P 1'
#
loop_
_entity.id
_entity.type
_entity.pdbx_description
1 polymer ?
#
loop_
_entity_poly.entity_id
_entity_poly.type
_entity_poly.pdbx_seq_one_letter_code
_entity_poly.pdbx_strand_id
1 'polypeptide(L)'
;MTLARKSLTIGIASALAVAGLGAVWAEGDTKGGGSAVPIDASGSFEVSGVEVDVKGKDADSSRYGGWRLAQRKGWEMLSRKLTGKSSTMSDSALDSMVTGIVVEQEQIGPTRYIARLSVLFDRSKAGSILGVSVAVNQSPPMLIVPLMYSGGSGLVFERETAWAKAWNRFKSGGSTLDYVRVQGNGPDSMLLNAGQTLRRGRNWWRSVLDQYGAADVLIAEVQLRREYPGGPIIGMFSATHGPDRQKIGSFALRVDSGDSLDALMDAGVQRLDKAYREALALGQLNTDRLLATRPPGAKVEEKPTDEATDEATPTPEATAAATGNGVNIQFDTPNVGSVNAGEAALRGIPGVRSAITSSLALGGISVMRVTYDGAIPGLRAQLEARGWSVQEGAGVLRIRRPGGSGGAPQQPIPAPTATATAAPNGG
;
A
#
# COMPACT_ATOMS: atom_id res chain seq x y z
N MET A 1 75.37 -28.32 -12.47
CA MET A 1 75.08 -26.94 -12.94
C MET A 1 73.78 -26.48 -12.32
N THR A 2 73.81 -25.39 -11.57
CA THR A 2 72.68 -24.78 -10.86
C THR A 2 72.01 -23.72 -11.73
N LEU A 3 70.67 -23.77 -11.85
CA LEU A 3 69.87 -22.64 -12.35
C LEU A 3 68.53 -22.63 -11.61
N ALA A 4 68.36 -21.64 -10.74
CA ALA A 4 67.18 -21.48 -9.92
C ALA A 4 66.00 -20.90 -10.74
N ARG A 5 64.80 -21.44 -10.54
CA ARG A 5 63.55 -20.81 -10.98
C ARG A 5 62.94 -20.03 -9.81
N LYS A 6 63.06 -18.71 -9.84
CA LYS A 6 62.33 -17.81 -8.91
C LYS A 6 60.83 -17.92 -9.17
N SER A 7 60.09 -18.42 -8.18
CA SER A 7 58.65 -18.21 -8.08
C SER A 7 58.39 -16.78 -7.61
N LEU A 8 57.83 -15.95 -8.50
CA LEU A 8 57.45 -14.57 -8.17
C LEU A 8 55.95 -14.51 -7.89
N THR A 9 55.57 -14.61 -6.63
CA THR A 9 54.21 -14.32 -6.17
C THR A 9 53.95 -12.82 -6.22
N ILE A 10 53.26 -12.36 -7.26
CA ILE A 10 52.72 -11.00 -7.33
C ILE A 10 51.27 -11.05 -6.84
N GLY A 11 51.05 -10.65 -5.59
CA GLY A 11 49.74 -10.21 -5.13
C GLY A 11 49.58 -8.73 -5.50
N ILE A 12 48.56 -8.40 -6.28
CA ILE A 12 48.11 -7.02 -6.48
C ILE A 12 46.70 -6.92 -5.90
N ALA A 13 46.60 -6.27 -4.75
CA ALA A 13 45.34 -5.82 -4.20
C ALA A 13 44.83 -4.65 -5.05
N SER A 14 43.78 -4.89 -5.83
CA SER A 14 43.08 -3.83 -6.58
C SER A 14 41.81 -3.45 -5.83
N ALA A 15 41.94 -2.48 -4.91
CA ALA A 15 40.79 -1.82 -4.33
C ALA A 15 40.13 -0.92 -5.41
N LEU A 16 39.08 -1.40 -6.07
CA LEU A 16 38.19 -0.53 -6.83
C LEU A 16 37.09 -0.01 -5.93
N ALA A 17 37.07 1.32 -5.72
CA ALA A 17 35.98 2.00 -5.09
C ALA A 17 34.70 1.80 -5.91
N VAL A 18 33.64 1.33 -5.25
CA VAL A 18 32.29 1.27 -5.84
C VAL A 18 31.79 2.71 -5.98
N ALA A 19 31.93 3.26 -7.18
CA ALA A 19 31.29 4.53 -7.53
C ALA A 19 29.77 4.31 -7.48
N GLY A 20 29.10 5.05 -6.60
CA GLY A 20 27.66 4.91 -6.39
C GLY A 20 26.86 5.28 -7.63
N LEU A 21 26.22 4.29 -8.25
CA LEU A 21 25.08 4.54 -9.12
C LEU A 21 23.92 4.98 -8.23
N GLY A 22 23.60 6.27 -8.29
CA GLY A 22 22.57 6.86 -7.45
C GLY A 22 21.22 6.21 -7.68
N ALA A 23 20.69 5.56 -6.64
CA ALA A 23 19.25 5.36 -6.54
C ALA A 23 18.61 6.75 -6.52
N VAL A 24 17.81 7.07 -7.53
CA VAL A 24 16.95 8.24 -7.50
C VAL A 24 15.84 7.92 -6.49
N TRP A 25 16.04 8.37 -5.26
CA TRP A 25 14.99 8.40 -4.25
C TRP A 25 13.93 9.38 -4.74
N ALA A 26 12.86 8.84 -5.32
CA ALA A 26 11.62 9.56 -5.47
C ALA A 26 11.00 9.70 -4.07
N GLU A 27 11.46 10.71 -3.33
CA GLU A 27 10.93 11.10 -2.03
C GLU A 27 9.53 11.72 -2.21
N GLY A 28 8.57 10.86 -2.56
CA GLY A 28 7.16 11.17 -2.48
C GLY A 28 6.71 11.02 -1.03
N ASP A 29 6.12 12.07 -0.46
CA ASP A 29 5.66 12.13 0.94
C ASP A 29 4.49 11.17 1.21
N THR A 30 4.80 9.87 1.31
CA THR A 30 3.86 8.82 1.70
C THR A 30 4.09 8.44 3.16
N LYS A 31 3.31 9.05 4.04
CA LYS A 31 3.23 8.70 5.47
C LYS A 31 2.88 7.21 5.65
N GLY A 32 3.90 6.38 5.86
CA GLY A 32 3.75 4.97 6.27
C GLY A 32 3.24 4.01 5.18
N GLY A 33 3.72 4.12 3.95
CA GLY A 33 3.43 3.16 2.86
C GLY A 33 4.46 2.02 2.76
N GLY A 34 4.03 0.82 2.37
CA GLY A 34 4.94 -0.30 2.13
C GLY A 34 5.72 -0.13 0.82
N SER A 35 6.95 -0.63 0.73
CA SER A 35 7.80 -0.48 -0.46
C SER A 35 7.32 -1.35 -1.63
N ALA A 36 6.29 -0.89 -2.33
CA ALA A 36 5.91 -1.42 -3.63
C ALA A 36 6.93 -1.01 -4.69
N VAL A 37 7.27 -1.93 -5.60
CA VAL A 37 8.09 -1.62 -6.78
C VAL A 37 7.38 -2.14 -8.03
N PRO A 38 7.03 -1.26 -9.00
CA PRO A 38 6.52 -1.68 -10.29
C PRO A 38 7.51 -2.64 -10.99
N ILE A 39 7.02 -3.72 -11.58
CA ILE A 39 7.89 -4.69 -12.26
C ILE A 39 8.60 -4.04 -13.46
N ASP A 40 7.91 -3.15 -14.17
CA ASP A 40 8.48 -2.40 -15.28
C ASP A 40 7.75 -1.06 -15.47
N ALA A 41 8.33 0.01 -14.92
CA ALA A 41 7.84 1.38 -15.12
C ALA A 41 8.23 1.98 -16.50
N SER A 42 8.97 1.26 -17.35
CA SER A 42 9.61 1.83 -18.54
C SER A 42 8.73 1.91 -19.80
N GLY A 43 7.50 1.37 -19.74
CA GLY A 43 6.52 1.47 -20.83
C GLY A 43 6.98 0.92 -22.18
N SER A 44 8.04 0.10 -22.21
CA SER A 44 8.71 -0.35 -23.44
C SER A 44 8.14 -1.67 -23.98
N PHE A 45 8.65 -2.12 -25.13
CA PHE A 45 8.50 -3.48 -25.65
C PHE A 45 9.85 -4.18 -25.59
N GLU A 46 9.92 -5.32 -24.89
CA GLU A 46 11.11 -6.17 -24.88
C GLU A 46 11.09 -7.19 -26.03
N VAL A 47 12.21 -7.29 -26.75
CA VAL A 47 12.52 -8.38 -27.69
C VAL A 47 13.75 -9.11 -27.19
N SER A 48 13.52 -10.23 -26.51
CA SER A 48 14.57 -11.08 -25.92
C SER A 48 15.15 -12.08 -26.93
N GLY A 49 16.34 -12.60 -26.67
CA GLY A 49 16.96 -13.67 -27.45
C GLY A 49 17.55 -13.23 -28.80
N VAL A 50 17.93 -11.97 -28.95
CA VAL A 50 18.54 -11.46 -30.19
C VAL A 50 19.99 -11.92 -30.29
N GLU A 51 20.24 -12.95 -31.10
CA GLU A 51 21.60 -13.45 -31.35
C GLU A 51 22.36 -12.56 -32.34
N VAL A 52 23.57 -12.15 -31.97
CA VAL A 52 24.49 -11.39 -32.83
C VAL A 52 25.88 -12.01 -32.84
N ASP A 53 26.47 -12.04 -34.04
CA ASP A 53 27.84 -12.44 -34.33
C ASP A 53 28.39 -11.46 -35.36
N VAL A 54 29.32 -10.61 -34.93
CA VAL A 54 29.86 -9.51 -35.74
C VAL A 54 31.38 -9.48 -35.62
N LYS A 55 32.06 -9.28 -36.75
CA LYS A 55 33.50 -9.00 -36.78
C LYS A 55 33.75 -7.50 -36.94
N GLY A 56 34.71 -6.98 -36.18
CA GLY A 56 35.15 -5.59 -36.21
C GLY A 56 36.66 -5.49 -36.45
N LYS A 57 37.18 -4.27 -36.52
CA LYS A 57 38.62 -3.99 -36.56
C LYS A 57 39.26 -4.25 -35.20
N ASP A 58 38.54 -3.83 -34.16
CA ASP A 58 38.90 -3.92 -32.74
C ASP A 58 37.68 -4.34 -31.91
N ALA A 59 37.90 -4.75 -30.65
CA ALA A 59 36.87 -5.25 -29.74
C ALA A 59 35.66 -4.30 -29.64
N ASP A 60 35.87 -3.02 -29.34
CA ASP A 60 34.80 -2.02 -29.23
C ASP A 60 34.02 -1.85 -30.54
N SER A 61 34.72 -1.80 -31.68
CA SER A 61 34.06 -1.71 -33.00
C SER A 61 33.17 -2.92 -33.29
N SER A 62 33.57 -4.12 -32.85
CA SER A 62 32.76 -5.33 -32.97
C SER A 62 31.54 -5.32 -32.04
N ARG A 63 31.68 -4.75 -30.83
CA ARG A 63 30.59 -4.58 -29.85
C ARG A 63 29.53 -3.60 -30.33
N TYR A 64 29.91 -2.39 -30.74
CA TYR A 64 28.96 -1.40 -31.30
C TYR A 64 28.31 -1.89 -32.60
N GLY A 65 29.04 -2.62 -33.44
CA GLY A 65 28.48 -3.32 -34.61
C GLY A 65 27.45 -4.39 -34.22
N GLY A 66 27.75 -5.16 -33.17
CA GLY A 66 26.83 -6.11 -32.54
C GLY A 66 25.54 -5.47 -32.04
N TRP A 67 25.63 -4.35 -31.32
CA TRP A 67 24.47 -3.62 -30.81
C TRP A 67 23.57 -3.10 -31.95
N ARG A 68 24.15 -2.49 -32.99
CA ARG A 68 23.38 -2.04 -34.18
C ARG A 68 22.71 -3.21 -34.92
N LEU A 69 23.40 -4.35 -35.03
CA LEU A 69 22.80 -5.56 -35.60
C LEU A 69 21.65 -6.09 -34.71
N ALA A 70 21.78 -6.02 -33.39
CA ALA A 70 20.75 -6.44 -32.45
C ALA A 70 19.52 -5.53 -32.52
N GLN A 71 19.71 -4.20 -32.57
CA GLN A 71 18.61 -3.25 -32.79
C GLN A 71 17.84 -3.58 -34.08
N ARG A 72 18.55 -3.84 -35.19
CA ARG A 72 17.91 -4.14 -36.48
C ARG A 72 17.16 -5.48 -36.48
N LYS A 73 17.78 -6.55 -35.98
CA LYS A 73 17.12 -7.88 -35.84
C LYS A 73 15.95 -7.83 -34.85
N GLY A 74 16.11 -7.12 -33.73
CA GLY A 74 15.09 -6.92 -32.72
C GLY A 74 13.85 -6.23 -33.29
N TRP A 75 14.04 -5.18 -34.10
CA TRP A 75 12.94 -4.49 -34.77
C TRP A 75 12.23 -5.35 -35.82
N GLU A 76 12.97 -6.14 -36.60
CA GLU A 76 12.38 -7.13 -37.52
C GLU A 76 11.53 -8.18 -36.77
N MET A 77 12.00 -8.67 -35.63
CA MET A 77 11.23 -9.59 -34.79
C MET A 77 10.00 -8.93 -34.15
N LEU A 78 10.12 -7.68 -33.68
CA LEU A 78 8.99 -6.91 -33.11
C LEU A 78 7.91 -6.65 -34.15
N SER A 79 8.29 -6.11 -35.31
CA SER A 79 7.38 -5.79 -36.42
C SER A 79 6.66 -7.04 -36.91
N ARG A 80 7.38 -8.17 -37.05
CA ARG A 80 6.78 -9.46 -37.42
C ARG A 80 5.79 -9.98 -36.36
N LYS A 81 6.10 -9.80 -35.07
CA LYS A 81 5.23 -10.21 -33.95
C LYS A 81 3.95 -9.36 -33.84
N LEU A 82 4.02 -8.07 -34.19
CA LEU A 82 2.89 -7.13 -34.07
C LEU A 82 2.04 -7.02 -35.35
N THR A 83 2.64 -7.07 -36.54
CA THR A 83 1.96 -6.84 -37.83
C THR A 83 1.85 -8.09 -38.71
N GLY A 84 2.51 -9.19 -38.33
CA GLY A 84 2.73 -10.36 -39.19
C GLY A 84 3.77 -10.17 -40.30
N LYS A 85 4.29 -8.95 -40.50
CA LYS A 85 5.25 -8.60 -41.55
C LYS A 85 6.56 -8.08 -40.96
N SER A 86 7.69 -8.40 -41.58
CA SER A 86 8.97 -7.77 -41.25
C SER A 86 8.99 -6.33 -41.76
N SER A 87 9.46 -5.41 -40.92
CA SER A 87 9.76 -4.02 -41.28
C SER A 87 11.23 -3.74 -40.96
N THR A 88 11.90 -2.98 -41.83
CA THR A 88 13.28 -2.53 -41.65
C THR A 88 13.35 -1.01 -41.55
N MET A 89 14.23 -0.48 -40.71
CA MET A 89 14.44 0.97 -40.56
C MET A 89 15.93 1.32 -40.57
N SER A 90 16.24 2.61 -40.76
CA SER A 90 17.61 3.13 -40.64
C SER A 90 18.09 3.06 -39.19
N ASP A 91 19.39 2.78 -39.00
CA ASP A 91 19.98 2.66 -37.66
C ASP A 91 19.75 3.92 -36.80
N SER A 92 19.73 5.12 -37.40
CA SER A 92 19.43 6.37 -36.69
C SER A 92 17.99 6.46 -36.16
N ALA A 93 17.02 5.86 -36.86
CA ALA A 93 15.64 5.80 -36.39
C ALA A 93 15.53 4.78 -35.25
N LEU A 94 16.16 3.61 -35.41
CA LEU A 94 16.22 2.58 -34.37
C LEU A 94 16.84 3.12 -33.08
N ASP A 95 17.97 3.84 -33.15
CA ASP A 95 18.65 4.41 -31.99
C ASP A 95 17.75 5.40 -31.22
N SER A 96 16.95 6.22 -31.93
CA SER A 96 15.97 7.14 -31.32
C SER A 96 14.75 6.47 -30.66
N MET A 97 14.57 5.17 -30.90
CA MET A 97 13.45 4.35 -30.43
C MET A 97 13.88 3.32 -29.36
N VAL A 98 15.16 3.01 -29.25
CA VAL A 98 15.66 2.01 -28.31
C VAL A 98 15.85 2.65 -26.94
N THR A 99 15.00 2.27 -25.99
CA THR A 99 15.07 2.71 -24.58
C THR A 99 16.29 2.10 -23.88
N GLY A 100 16.74 0.92 -24.32
CA GLY A 100 17.92 0.25 -23.78
C GLY A 100 18.22 -1.09 -24.42
N ILE A 101 19.41 -1.63 -24.14
CA ILE A 101 19.85 -2.96 -24.54
C ILE A 101 20.29 -3.69 -23.26
N VAL A 102 19.69 -4.84 -22.99
CA VAL A 102 20.03 -5.71 -21.85
C VAL A 102 20.88 -6.86 -22.36
N VAL A 103 22.01 -7.09 -21.70
CA VAL A 103 22.96 -8.16 -22.06
C VAL A 103 22.57 -9.44 -21.34
N GLU A 104 22.11 -10.46 -22.08
CA GLU A 104 21.82 -11.80 -21.51
C GLU A 104 23.10 -12.63 -21.42
N GLN A 105 23.91 -12.61 -22.49
CA GLN A 105 25.18 -13.32 -22.59
C GLN A 105 26.08 -12.58 -23.59
N GLU A 106 27.33 -12.32 -23.22
CA GLU A 106 28.29 -11.57 -24.04
C GLU A 106 29.67 -12.23 -24.02
N GLN A 107 30.26 -12.41 -25.20
CA GLN A 107 31.62 -12.87 -25.39
C GLN A 107 32.35 -11.93 -26.36
N ILE A 108 33.35 -11.21 -25.82
CA ILE A 108 34.15 -10.24 -26.57
C ILE A 108 35.51 -10.86 -26.87
N GLY A 109 35.79 -11.12 -28.14
CA GLY A 109 37.12 -11.42 -28.65
C GLY A 109 37.82 -10.17 -29.20
N PRO A 110 39.10 -10.27 -29.62
CA PRO A 110 39.86 -9.12 -30.11
C PRO A 110 39.25 -8.42 -31.34
N THR A 111 38.57 -9.19 -32.19
CA THR A 111 37.97 -8.72 -33.46
C THR A 111 36.58 -9.31 -33.74
N ARG A 112 36.00 -10.04 -32.77
CA ARG A 112 34.70 -10.72 -32.93
C ARG A 112 33.87 -10.55 -31.66
N TYR A 113 32.60 -10.22 -31.85
CA TYR A 113 31.61 -10.06 -30.82
C TYR A 113 30.51 -11.10 -31.02
N ILE A 114 30.28 -11.95 -30.02
CA ILE A 114 29.18 -12.91 -30.00
C ILE A 114 28.35 -12.60 -28.75
N ALA A 115 27.06 -12.33 -28.93
CA ALA A 115 26.17 -12.05 -27.80
C ALA A 115 24.73 -12.49 -28.06
N ARG A 116 24.01 -12.70 -26.97
CA ARG A 116 22.55 -12.80 -26.93
C ARG A 116 22.04 -11.63 -26.10
N LEU A 117 21.20 -10.80 -26.73
CA LEU A 117 20.79 -9.50 -26.21
C LEU A 117 19.26 -9.40 -26.21
N SER A 118 18.71 -8.73 -25.20
CA SER A 118 17.34 -8.24 -25.22
C SER A 118 17.34 -6.76 -25.60
N VAL A 119 16.50 -6.35 -26.55
CA VAL A 119 16.37 -4.94 -26.97
C VAL A 119 15.02 -4.39 -26.50
N LEU A 120 15.06 -3.23 -25.83
CA LEU A 120 13.89 -2.50 -25.35
C LEU A 120 13.56 -1.36 -26.33
N PHE A 121 12.35 -1.38 -26.90
CA PHE A 121 11.86 -0.34 -27.79
C PHE A 121 10.74 0.48 -27.12
N ASP A 122 10.73 1.80 -27.32
CA ASP A 122 9.63 2.67 -26.93
C ASP A 122 8.31 2.22 -27.59
N ARG A 123 7.34 1.80 -26.77
CA ARG A 123 6.05 1.26 -27.21
C ARG A 123 5.22 2.27 -28.02
N SER A 124 5.30 3.55 -27.66
CA SER A 124 4.52 4.62 -28.29
C SER A 124 5.04 4.95 -29.69
N LYS A 125 6.38 5.04 -29.83
CA LYS A 125 7.06 5.23 -31.12
C LYS A 125 6.91 3.99 -31.99
N ALA A 126 7.09 2.79 -31.42
CA ALA A 126 6.97 1.53 -32.15
C ALA A 126 5.55 1.32 -32.71
N GLY A 127 4.52 1.54 -31.90
CA GLY A 127 3.12 1.38 -32.32
C GLY A 127 2.73 2.36 -33.43
N SER A 128 3.06 3.64 -33.27
CA SER A 128 2.74 4.69 -34.25
C SER A 128 3.40 4.45 -35.62
N ILE A 129 4.67 4.01 -35.64
CA ILE A 129 5.40 3.70 -36.88
C ILE A 129 4.86 2.45 -37.57
N LEU A 130 4.51 1.41 -36.81
CA LEU A 130 4.01 0.15 -37.39
C LEU A 130 2.54 0.23 -37.85
N GLY A 131 1.87 1.37 -37.67
CA GLY A 131 0.44 1.53 -37.99
C GLY A 131 -0.48 0.64 -37.16
N VAL A 132 0.07 -0.02 -36.12
CA VAL A 132 -0.70 -0.81 -35.18
C VAL A 132 -1.28 0.18 -34.19
N SER A 133 -2.60 0.30 -34.16
CA SER A 133 -3.29 0.79 -32.97
C SER A 133 -2.96 -0.16 -31.83
N VAL A 134 -1.85 0.10 -31.13
CA VAL A 134 -1.60 -0.39 -29.77
C VAL A 134 -2.61 0.36 -28.90
N ALA A 135 -3.88 -0.01 -29.03
CA ALA A 135 -4.92 0.36 -28.10
C ALA A 135 -4.35 0.02 -26.73
N VAL A 136 -4.29 1.02 -25.85
CA VAL A 136 -3.63 0.92 -24.55
C VAL A 136 -4.53 0.10 -23.62
N ASN A 137 -4.68 -1.18 -23.96
CA ASN A 137 -5.28 -2.21 -23.13
C ASN A 137 -4.18 -2.78 -22.22
N GLN A 138 -3.45 -1.86 -21.59
CA GLN A 138 -2.61 -2.17 -20.45
C GLN A 138 -3.53 -2.27 -19.24
N SER A 139 -3.32 -3.26 -18.37
CA SER A 139 -4.10 -3.31 -17.13
C SER A 139 -3.82 -2.05 -16.29
N PRO A 140 -4.78 -1.60 -15.47
CA PRO A 140 -4.46 -0.87 -14.26
C PRO A 140 -3.36 -1.57 -13.44
N PRO A 141 -2.64 -0.89 -12.54
CA PRO A 141 -1.61 -1.51 -11.72
C PRO A 141 -2.18 -2.66 -10.88
N MET A 142 -1.72 -3.88 -11.13
CA MET A 142 -2.22 -5.11 -10.49
C MET A 142 -1.25 -5.59 -9.40
N LEU A 143 -1.70 -5.66 -8.15
CA LEU A 143 -0.92 -6.22 -7.04
C LEU A 143 -0.72 -7.72 -7.23
N ILE A 144 0.52 -8.18 -7.44
CA ILE A 144 0.81 -9.62 -7.58
C ILE A 144 1.13 -10.27 -6.23
N VAL A 145 0.33 -11.26 -5.85
CA VAL A 145 0.47 -12.04 -4.60
C VAL A 145 0.95 -13.46 -4.94
N PRO A 146 2.24 -13.79 -4.73
CA PRO A 146 2.81 -15.09 -5.06
C PRO A 146 2.55 -16.12 -3.95
N LEU A 147 1.42 -16.83 -4.02
CA LEU A 147 1.03 -17.83 -3.03
C LEU A 147 1.64 -19.21 -3.36
N MET A 148 2.44 -19.77 -2.45
CA MET A 148 3.04 -21.10 -2.58
C MET A 148 2.55 -22.03 -1.48
N TYR A 149 1.90 -23.14 -1.86
CA TYR A 149 1.63 -24.26 -0.97
C TYR A 149 2.72 -25.34 -1.11
N SER A 150 3.32 -25.74 0.00
CA SER A 150 4.28 -26.85 0.07
C SER A 150 4.12 -27.61 1.38
N GLY A 151 3.91 -28.92 1.31
CA GLY A 151 3.69 -29.75 2.51
C GLY A 151 2.41 -29.42 3.29
N GLY A 152 1.39 -28.84 2.62
CA GLY A 152 0.14 -28.40 3.24
C GLY A 152 0.15 -26.96 3.76
N SER A 153 1.32 -26.38 4.03
CA SER A 153 1.44 -24.98 4.46
C SER A 153 1.47 -24.03 3.26
N GLY A 154 0.62 -23.00 3.28
CA GLY A 154 0.64 -21.87 2.36
C GLY A 154 1.56 -20.76 2.87
N LEU A 155 2.33 -20.15 1.97
CA LEU A 155 3.26 -19.05 2.24
C LEU A 155 3.22 -18.04 1.09
N VAL A 156 3.38 -16.76 1.40
CA VAL A 156 3.52 -15.64 0.47
C VAL A 156 4.83 -14.89 0.80
N PHE A 157 4.85 -14.16 1.92
CA PHE A 157 5.97 -13.29 2.36
C PHE A 157 6.41 -13.55 3.81
N GLU A 158 5.78 -14.48 4.54
CA GLU A 158 6.16 -14.90 5.90
C GLU A 158 7.58 -15.51 5.93
N ARG A 159 8.07 -15.96 4.76
CA ARG A 159 9.45 -16.38 4.49
C ARG A 159 9.66 -16.32 2.97
N GLU A 160 10.90 -16.08 2.55
CA GLU A 160 11.29 -16.10 1.15
C GLU A 160 10.97 -17.46 0.49
N THR A 161 10.17 -17.46 -0.57
CA THR A 161 9.75 -18.68 -1.30
C THR A 161 10.41 -18.77 -2.67
N ALA A 162 10.61 -19.99 -3.20
CA ALA A 162 11.07 -20.20 -4.58
C ALA A 162 10.12 -19.56 -5.61
N TRP A 163 8.83 -19.45 -5.27
CA TRP A 163 7.83 -18.81 -6.10
C TRP A 163 7.95 -17.29 -6.12
N ALA A 164 8.13 -16.65 -4.95
CA ALA A 164 8.43 -15.22 -4.87
C ALA A 164 9.75 -14.88 -5.58
N LYS A 165 10.78 -15.75 -5.49
CA LYS A 165 12.04 -15.61 -6.26
C LYS A 165 11.81 -15.60 -7.77
N ALA A 166 11.06 -16.56 -8.30
CA ALA A 166 10.73 -16.61 -9.72
C ALA A 166 9.94 -15.39 -10.18
N TRP A 167 8.96 -14.95 -9.38
CA TRP A 167 8.29 -13.69 -9.64
C TRP A 167 9.26 -12.52 -9.61
N ASN A 168 10.20 -12.40 -8.67
CA ASN A 168 11.19 -11.32 -8.64
C ASN A 168 12.16 -11.34 -9.84
N ARG A 169 12.54 -12.52 -10.33
CA ARG A 169 13.38 -12.69 -11.55
C ARG A 169 12.68 -12.26 -12.83
N PHE A 170 11.36 -12.48 -12.93
CA PHE A 170 10.56 -12.15 -14.11
C PHE A 170 10.66 -10.66 -14.49
N LYS A 171 10.51 -10.35 -15.78
CA LYS A 171 10.48 -8.99 -16.34
C LYS A 171 9.20 -8.81 -17.14
N SER A 172 8.45 -7.74 -16.90
CA SER A 172 7.14 -7.51 -17.51
C SER A 172 7.16 -6.56 -18.72
N GLY A 173 8.33 -6.14 -19.22
CA GLY A 173 8.44 -5.26 -20.39
C GLY A 173 7.85 -5.83 -21.68
N GLY A 174 7.69 -7.15 -21.77
CA GLY A 174 6.93 -7.82 -22.83
C GLY A 174 5.42 -7.95 -22.59
N SER A 175 4.92 -7.56 -21.41
CA SER A 175 3.54 -7.79 -20.98
C SER A 175 2.62 -6.58 -21.21
N THR A 176 1.33 -6.86 -21.26
CA THR A 176 0.24 -5.87 -21.21
C THR A 176 -0.34 -5.74 -19.80
N LEU A 177 0.14 -6.52 -18.83
CA LEU A 177 -0.17 -6.27 -17.42
C LEU A 177 0.87 -5.34 -16.82
N ASP A 178 0.38 -4.27 -16.19
CA ASP A 178 1.14 -3.56 -15.17
C ASP A 178 1.03 -4.33 -13.86
N TYR A 179 2.18 -4.72 -13.31
CA TYR A 179 2.24 -5.51 -12.10
C TYR A 179 2.98 -4.73 -11.00
N VAL A 180 2.39 -4.69 -9.82
CA VAL A 180 2.97 -4.11 -8.61
C VAL A 180 3.45 -5.24 -7.71
N ARG A 181 4.77 -5.32 -7.46
CA ARG A 181 5.34 -6.27 -6.49
C ARG A 181 5.48 -5.63 -5.12
N VAL A 182 5.26 -6.44 -4.10
CA VAL A 182 5.64 -6.15 -2.71
C VAL A 182 6.98 -6.82 -2.43
N GLN A 183 7.89 -6.10 -1.78
CA GLN A 183 9.22 -6.64 -1.43
C GLN A 183 9.13 -7.74 -0.37
N GLY A 184 8.09 -7.73 0.48
CA GLY A 184 7.82 -8.75 1.48
C GLY A 184 8.57 -8.52 2.79
N ASN A 185 8.97 -7.28 3.07
CA ASN A 185 9.84 -6.94 4.20
C ASN A 185 9.01 -6.40 5.38
N GLY A 186 9.39 -6.79 6.60
CA GLY A 186 8.79 -6.28 7.83
C GLY A 186 7.26 -6.48 7.88
N PRO A 187 6.45 -5.39 7.98
CA PRO A 187 5.00 -5.47 8.16
C PRO A 187 4.26 -6.10 6.96
N ASP A 188 4.85 -6.10 5.76
CA ASP A 188 4.26 -6.71 4.56
C ASP A 188 3.83 -8.17 4.81
N SER A 189 4.63 -8.93 5.57
CA SER A 189 4.36 -10.33 5.92
C SER A 189 3.12 -10.54 6.79
N MET A 190 2.68 -9.53 7.54
CA MET A 190 1.46 -9.58 8.35
C MET A 190 0.22 -9.20 7.54
N LEU A 191 0.39 -8.26 6.60
CA LEU A 191 -0.64 -7.75 5.71
C LEU A 191 -0.95 -8.72 4.56
N LEU A 192 0.07 -9.34 3.97
CA LEU A 192 -0.02 -10.23 2.82
C LEU A 192 0.52 -11.62 3.18
N ASN A 193 -0.33 -12.41 3.81
CA ASN A 193 -0.07 -13.81 4.17
C ASN A 193 -1.11 -14.75 3.55
N ALA A 194 -0.84 -16.06 3.55
CA ALA A 194 -1.69 -17.05 2.86
C ALA A 194 -3.17 -17.00 3.30
N GLY A 195 -3.44 -16.78 4.59
CA GLY A 195 -4.80 -16.66 5.13
C GLY A 195 -5.53 -15.38 4.70
N GLN A 196 -4.81 -14.27 4.55
CA GLN A 196 -5.40 -13.01 4.09
C GLN A 196 -5.88 -13.10 2.62
N THR A 197 -5.21 -13.91 1.78
CA THR A 197 -5.63 -14.12 0.38
C THR A 197 -7.05 -14.68 0.23
N LEU A 198 -7.59 -15.31 1.28
CA LEU A 198 -8.94 -15.88 1.29
C LEU A 198 -10.03 -14.87 1.72
N ARG A 199 -9.66 -13.66 2.16
CA ARG A 199 -10.64 -12.62 2.51
C ARG A 199 -11.30 -12.05 1.26
N ARG A 200 -12.63 -11.92 1.29
CA ARG A 200 -13.42 -11.27 0.22
C ARG A 200 -13.72 -9.78 0.48
N GLY A 201 -13.47 -9.33 1.72
CA GLY A 201 -13.87 -8.01 2.23
C GLY A 201 -13.18 -6.85 1.51
N ARG A 202 -13.92 -6.14 0.66
CA ARG A 202 -13.38 -5.06 -0.18
C ARG A 202 -12.79 -3.89 0.59
N ASN A 203 -13.30 -3.58 1.78
CA ASN A 203 -12.73 -2.50 2.59
C ASN A 203 -11.29 -2.81 3.05
N TRP A 204 -11.01 -4.06 3.44
CA TRP A 204 -9.66 -4.49 3.80
C TRP A 204 -8.74 -4.50 2.59
N TRP A 205 -9.19 -5.07 1.46
CA TRP A 205 -8.39 -5.06 0.23
C TRP A 205 -8.14 -3.68 -0.32
N ARG A 206 -9.08 -2.73 -0.22
CA ARG A 206 -8.86 -1.35 -0.66
C ARG A 206 -7.76 -0.69 0.17
N SER A 207 -7.75 -0.84 1.50
CA SER A 207 -6.65 -0.31 2.33
C SER A 207 -5.29 -0.91 1.96
N VAL A 208 -5.24 -2.19 1.62
CA VAL A 208 -4.01 -2.87 1.16
C VAL A 208 -3.59 -2.37 -0.23
N LEU A 209 -4.53 -2.26 -1.17
CA LEU A 209 -4.28 -1.79 -2.54
C LEU A 209 -3.85 -0.31 -2.57
N ASP A 210 -4.52 0.55 -1.78
CA ASP A 210 -4.15 1.95 -1.57
C ASP A 210 -2.72 2.07 -1.01
N GLN A 211 -2.33 1.21 -0.05
CA GLN A 211 -0.99 1.21 0.56
C GLN A 211 0.13 0.84 -0.43
N TYR A 212 -0.15 0.01 -1.44
CA TYR A 212 0.83 -0.42 -2.44
C TYR A 212 0.64 0.27 -3.82
N GLY A 213 -0.32 1.20 -3.96
CA GLY A 213 -0.55 1.94 -5.21
C GLY A 213 -1.15 1.09 -6.34
N ALA A 214 -1.92 0.04 -6.02
CA ALA A 214 -2.54 -0.86 -6.98
C ALA A 214 -4.06 -0.65 -7.10
N ALA A 215 -4.65 -1.03 -8.23
CA ALA A 215 -6.07 -0.90 -8.51
C ALA A 215 -6.87 -2.19 -8.24
N ASP A 216 -6.28 -3.36 -8.49
CA ASP A 216 -6.85 -4.67 -8.13
C ASP A 216 -5.73 -5.68 -7.81
N VAL A 217 -6.09 -6.91 -7.43
CA VAL A 217 -5.18 -7.97 -6.99
C VAL A 217 -5.21 -9.19 -7.91
N LEU A 218 -4.03 -9.76 -8.15
CA LEU A 218 -3.83 -11.06 -8.80
C LEU A 218 -3.17 -12.01 -7.81
N ILE A 219 -3.81 -13.16 -7.56
CA ILE A 219 -3.26 -14.21 -6.69
C ILE A 219 -2.79 -15.34 -7.60
N ALA A 220 -1.46 -15.42 -7.75
CA ALA A 220 -0.77 -16.46 -8.50
C ALA A 220 -0.40 -17.60 -7.53
N GLU A 221 -1.18 -18.67 -7.54
CA GLU A 221 -0.96 -19.82 -6.66
C GLU A 221 -0.13 -20.91 -7.36
N VAL A 222 0.81 -21.51 -6.62
CA VAL A 222 1.44 -22.79 -6.96
C VAL A 222 1.32 -23.78 -5.79
N GLN A 223 0.85 -24.99 -6.06
CA GLN A 223 0.89 -26.11 -5.13
C GLN A 223 1.99 -27.08 -5.54
N LEU A 224 3.00 -27.25 -4.71
CA LEU A 224 4.09 -28.19 -4.93
C LEU A 224 3.79 -29.55 -4.32
N ARG A 225 3.85 -30.59 -5.14
CA ARG A 225 3.86 -31.99 -4.73
C ARG A 225 5.19 -32.62 -5.15
N ARG A 226 5.84 -33.32 -4.22
CA ARG A 226 7.02 -34.15 -4.48
C ARG A 226 6.59 -35.60 -4.34
N GLU A 227 6.91 -36.43 -5.31
CA GLU A 227 6.57 -37.87 -5.24
C GLU A 227 7.44 -38.57 -4.18
N TYR A 228 8.70 -38.17 -4.05
CA TYR A 228 9.65 -38.62 -3.05
C TYR A 228 10.78 -37.58 -2.86
N PRO A 229 11.59 -37.63 -1.79
CA PRO A 229 12.74 -36.74 -1.61
C PRO A 229 13.73 -36.85 -2.78
N GLY A 230 14.12 -35.70 -3.35
CA GLY A 230 14.97 -35.63 -4.56
C GLY A 230 14.27 -36.00 -5.87
N GLY A 231 13.07 -36.57 -5.80
CA GLY A 231 12.31 -37.02 -6.96
C GLY A 231 11.56 -35.93 -7.71
N PRO A 232 10.74 -36.34 -8.69
CA PRO A 232 9.98 -35.44 -9.54
C PRO A 232 9.09 -34.48 -8.74
N ILE A 233 9.12 -33.22 -9.17
CA ILE A 233 8.34 -32.13 -8.60
C ILE A 233 7.21 -31.80 -9.58
N ILE A 234 5.97 -31.91 -9.09
CA ILE A 234 4.77 -31.47 -9.79
C ILE A 234 4.33 -30.14 -9.18
N GLY A 235 4.33 -29.09 -10.00
CA GLY A 235 3.73 -27.79 -9.66
C GLY A 235 2.34 -27.69 -10.29
N MET A 236 1.30 -27.55 -9.46
CA MET A 236 -0.04 -27.19 -9.92
C MET A 236 -0.22 -25.68 -9.77
N PHE A 237 -0.31 -24.97 -10.89
CA PHE A 237 -0.41 -23.52 -10.94
C PHE A 237 -1.86 -23.07 -11.15
N SER A 238 -2.26 -21.97 -10.52
CA SER A 238 -3.59 -21.39 -10.66
C SER A 238 -3.52 -19.86 -10.71
N ALA A 239 -4.13 -19.27 -11.75
CA ALA A 239 -4.34 -17.84 -11.89
C ALA A 239 -5.71 -17.47 -11.30
N THR A 240 -5.74 -16.53 -10.34
CA THR A 240 -6.98 -15.98 -9.79
C THR A 240 -6.92 -14.45 -9.69
N HIS A 241 -8.05 -13.78 -9.93
CA HIS A 241 -8.19 -12.33 -9.94
C HIS A 241 -9.23 -11.84 -8.94
N GLY A 242 -8.95 -10.68 -8.37
CA GLY A 242 -9.79 -9.96 -7.44
C GLY A 242 -9.90 -10.63 -6.06
N PRO A 243 -10.43 -9.90 -5.06
CA PRO A 243 -10.64 -10.42 -3.71
C PRO A 243 -11.58 -11.63 -3.62
N ASP A 244 -12.40 -11.88 -4.64
CA ASP A 244 -13.25 -13.08 -4.71
C ASP A 244 -12.56 -14.32 -5.25
N ARG A 245 -11.28 -14.20 -5.65
CA ARG A 245 -10.47 -15.25 -6.27
C ARG A 245 -11.14 -15.87 -7.50
N GLN A 246 -11.63 -15.02 -8.40
CA GLN A 246 -12.22 -15.47 -9.67
C GLN A 246 -11.16 -16.23 -10.47
N LYS A 247 -11.47 -17.48 -10.86
CA LYS A 247 -10.51 -18.36 -11.54
C LYS A 247 -10.39 -17.98 -13.02
N ILE A 248 -9.15 -17.71 -13.44
CA ILE A 248 -8.79 -17.46 -14.84
C ILE A 248 -8.34 -18.74 -15.52
N GLY A 249 -7.46 -19.50 -14.87
CA GLY A 249 -6.87 -20.69 -15.45
C GLY A 249 -6.06 -21.49 -14.45
N SER A 250 -5.75 -22.73 -14.80
CA SER A 250 -4.87 -23.60 -14.01
C SER A 250 -4.18 -24.62 -14.91
N PHE A 251 -2.93 -24.93 -14.64
CA PHE A 251 -2.15 -25.92 -15.38
C PHE A 251 -1.16 -26.62 -14.47
N ALA A 252 -0.71 -27.82 -14.86
CA ALA A 252 0.36 -28.54 -14.18
C ALA A 252 1.67 -28.44 -14.97
N LEU A 253 2.80 -28.37 -14.27
CA LEU A 253 4.14 -28.65 -14.80
C LEU A 253 4.77 -29.77 -13.96
N ARG A 254 5.64 -30.56 -14.60
CA ARG A 254 6.48 -31.57 -13.96
C ARG A 254 7.93 -31.32 -14.35
N VAL A 255 8.84 -31.47 -13.41
CA VAL A 255 10.27 -31.70 -13.66
C VAL A 255 10.71 -32.94 -12.92
N ASP A 256 11.60 -33.73 -13.51
CA ASP A 256 11.99 -35.03 -12.95
C ASP A 256 13.13 -34.96 -11.91
N SER A 257 13.84 -33.82 -11.83
CA SER A 257 14.85 -33.54 -10.80
C SER A 257 14.43 -32.39 -9.89
N GLY A 258 14.73 -32.53 -8.60
CA GLY A 258 14.54 -31.47 -7.60
C GLY A 258 15.37 -30.20 -7.86
N ASP A 259 16.51 -30.31 -8.55
CA ASP A 259 17.38 -29.17 -8.88
C ASP A 259 16.76 -28.28 -9.97
N SER A 260 15.81 -28.81 -10.74
CA SER A 260 15.08 -28.07 -11.78
C SER A 260 13.90 -27.24 -11.24
N LEU A 261 13.80 -27.07 -9.92
CA LEU A 261 12.71 -26.32 -9.27
C LEU A 261 12.62 -24.87 -9.76
N ASP A 262 13.74 -24.16 -9.87
CA ASP A 262 13.75 -22.77 -10.34
C ASP A 262 13.26 -22.67 -11.78
N ALA A 263 13.67 -23.59 -12.66
CA ALA A 263 13.20 -23.65 -14.05
C ALA A 263 11.70 -23.98 -14.15
N LEU A 264 11.17 -24.86 -13.29
CA LEU A 264 9.74 -25.11 -13.18
C LEU A 264 8.97 -23.86 -12.75
N MET A 265 9.52 -23.08 -11.81
CA MET A 265 8.89 -21.83 -11.37
C MET A 265 8.93 -20.76 -12.47
N ASP A 266 10.07 -20.53 -13.11
CA ASP A 266 10.20 -19.51 -14.16
C ASP A 266 9.28 -19.83 -15.35
N ALA A 267 9.17 -21.11 -15.75
CA ALA A 267 8.20 -21.56 -16.75
C ALA A 267 6.74 -21.41 -16.28
N GLY A 268 6.48 -21.56 -14.98
CA GLY A 268 5.19 -21.30 -14.34
C GLY A 268 4.78 -19.83 -14.44
N VAL A 269 5.69 -18.90 -14.12
CA VAL A 269 5.42 -17.45 -14.24
C VAL A 269 5.10 -17.06 -15.68
N GLN A 270 5.89 -17.53 -16.66
CA GLN A 270 5.64 -17.24 -18.08
C GLN A 270 4.27 -17.72 -18.57
N ARG A 271 3.82 -18.90 -18.11
CA ARG A 271 2.49 -19.44 -18.46
C ARG A 271 1.34 -18.72 -17.74
N LEU A 272 1.53 -18.28 -16.50
CA LEU A 272 0.54 -17.45 -15.80
C LEU A 272 0.42 -16.06 -16.42
N ASP A 273 1.53 -15.39 -16.75
CA ASP A 273 1.50 -14.11 -17.45
C ASP A 273 0.75 -14.22 -18.79
N LYS A 274 0.97 -15.29 -19.55
CA LYS A 274 0.19 -15.56 -20.76
C LYS A 274 -1.31 -15.67 -20.46
N ALA A 275 -1.71 -16.44 -19.44
CA ALA A 275 -3.11 -16.60 -19.06
C ALA A 275 -3.74 -15.27 -18.57
N TYR A 276 -3.01 -14.45 -17.81
CA TYR A 276 -3.47 -13.12 -17.40
C TYR A 276 -3.63 -12.17 -18.61
N ARG A 277 -2.70 -12.18 -19.56
CA ARG A 277 -2.82 -11.37 -20.80
C ARG A 277 -4.00 -11.80 -21.67
N GLU A 278 -4.26 -13.10 -21.79
CA GLU A 278 -5.43 -13.62 -22.49
C GLU A 278 -6.73 -13.21 -21.77
N ALA A 279 -6.77 -13.28 -20.44
CA ALA A 279 -7.91 -12.79 -19.64
C ALA A 279 -8.14 -11.27 -19.79
N LEU A 280 -7.07 -10.46 -19.87
CA LEU A 280 -7.17 -9.02 -20.13
C LEU A 280 -7.73 -8.73 -21.53
N ALA A 281 -7.24 -9.44 -22.56
CA ALA A 281 -7.73 -9.31 -23.93
C ALA A 281 -9.19 -9.75 -24.08
N LEU A 282 -9.64 -10.71 -23.27
CA LEU A 282 -11.04 -11.15 -23.18
C LEU A 282 -11.93 -10.26 -22.29
N GLY A 283 -11.38 -9.19 -21.69
CA GLY A 283 -12.13 -8.31 -20.79
C GLY A 283 -12.57 -8.97 -19.49
N GLN A 284 -11.83 -9.97 -19.00
CA GLN A 284 -12.11 -10.68 -17.74
C GLN A 284 -11.40 -10.04 -16.53
N LEU A 285 -10.30 -9.30 -16.75
CA LEU A 285 -9.59 -8.54 -15.71
C LEU A 285 -10.17 -7.13 -15.51
N ASN A 286 -11.49 -7.04 -15.31
CA ASN A 286 -12.12 -5.76 -14.99
C ASN A 286 -11.94 -5.47 -13.49
N THR A 287 -11.26 -4.37 -13.16
CA THR A 287 -11.15 -3.89 -11.77
C THR A 287 -12.53 -3.80 -11.14
N ASP A 288 -12.67 -4.35 -9.92
CA ASP A 288 -13.96 -4.32 -9.24
C ASP A 288 -14.39 -2.87 -8.96
N ARG A 289 -15.62 -2.54 -9.37
CA ARG A 289 -16.28 -1.27 -9.05
C ARG A 289 -16.25 -0.95 -7.56
N LEU A 290 -16.34 -1.94 -6.66
CA LEU A 290 -16.29 -1.73 -5.21
C LEU A 290 -14.87 -1.47 -4.66
N LEU A 291 -13.82 -1.77 -5.43
CA LEU A 291 -12.46 -1.32 -5.13
C LEU A 291 -12.25 0.10 -5.66
N ALA A 292 -12.61 0.35 -6.92
CA ALA A 292 -12.48 1.64 -7.59
C ALA A 292 -13.35 2.75 -6.97
N THR A 293 -14.57 2.42 -6.52
CA THR A 293 -15.35 3.34 -5.69
C THR A 293 -14.85 3.28 -4.26
N ARG A 294 -14.12 4.33 -3.86
CA ARG A 294 -14.10 4.74 -2.46
C ARG A 294 -15.57 5.00 -2.08
N PRO A 295 -16.16 4.25 -1.12
CA PRO A 295 -17.45 4.65 -0.54
C PRO A 295 -17.31 6.09 -0.06
N PRO A 296 -18.35 6.94 -0.11
CA PRO A 296 -18.27 8.24 0.56
C PRO A 296 -17.79 7.94 1.98
N GLY A 297 -16.63 8.48 2.34
CA GLY A 297 -15.95 8.10 3.57
C GLY A 297 -16.97 8.18 4.69
N ALA A 298 -17.10 7.10 5.49
CA ALA A 298 -18.06 7.06 6.60
C ALA A 298 -17.87 8.36 7.37
N LYS A 299 -18.90 9.23 7.31
CA LYS A 299 -18.68 10.68 7.30
C LYS A 299 -17.79 11.00 8.48
N VAL A 300 -16.56 11.37 8.16
CA VAL A 300 -15.65 11.97 9.10
C VAL A 300 -16.41 13.29 9.36
N GLU A 301 -17.27 13.30 10.40
CA GLU A 301 -16.83 13.70 11.74
C GLU A 301 -15.37 13.23 11.88
N GLU A 302 -14.41 13.86 11.19
CA GLU A 302 -14.00 15.26 11.32
C GLU A 302 -13.71 15.26 12.82
N LYS A 303 -12.46 15.11 13.26
CA LYS A 303 -12.12 15.12 14.69
C LYS A 303 -11.08 16.20 14.98
N PRO A 304 -11.40 17.21 15.82
CA PRO A 304 -10.76 18.51 15.75
C PRO A 304 -9.27 18.44 16.01
N THR A 305 -8.50 18.72 14.97
CA THR A 305 -7.12 19.12 15.12
C THR A 305 -7.11 20.57 15.58
N ASP A 306 -6.55 20.82 16.76
CA ASP A 306 -6.33 22.15 17.33
C ASP A 306 -5.26 22.94 16.54
N GLU A 307 -5.57 23.28 15.28
CA GLU A 307 -5.53 24.67 14.84
C GLU A 307 -6.98 25.12 14.65
N ALA A 308 -7.63 25.45 15.77
CA ALA A 308 -9.02 25.92 15.83
C ALA A 308 -10.10 24.97 15.25
N THR A 309 -9.92 23.66 15.42
CA THR A 309 -10.96 22.77 15.99
C THR A 309 -12.37 22.99 15.45
N ASP A 310 -12.64 22.57 14.21
CA ASP A 310 -14.03 22.43 13.76
C ASP A 310 -14.29 21.20 12.92
N GLU A 311 -14.86 20.26 13.66
CA GLU A 311 -14.74 18.84 13.49
C GLU A 311 -15.54 18.24 14.72
N ALA A 312 -16.14 17.05 14.61
CA ALA A 312 -17.00 16.40 15.61
C ALA A 312 -16.47 15.06 16.23
N THR A 313 -17.32 14.38 17.03
CA THR A 313 -17.18 12.97 17.46
C THR A 313 -18.53 12.47 18.05
N PRO A 314 -18.68 11.15 18.28
CA PRO A 314 -19.64 10.32 17.57
C PRO A 314 -21.09 10.51 18.01
N THR A 315 -22.02 10.45 17.04
CA THR A 315 -23.46 10.27 17.31
C THR A 315 -23.78 8.82 17.75
N PRO A 316 -24.26 8.55 18.97
CA PRO A 316 -25.00 7.32 19.29
C PRO A 316 -26.42 7.36 18.68
N GLU A 317 -27.00 6.20 18.41
CA GLU A 317 -28.25 6.05 17.65
C GLU A 317 -29.40 6.97 18.09
N ALA A 318 -29.97 7.68 17.10
CA ALA A 318 -31.11 8.55 17.30
C ALA A 318 -32.42 7.76 17.48
N THR A 319 -32.89 7.68 18.73
CA THR A 319 -34.33 7.47 18.98
C THR A 319 -35.09 8.77 18.72
N ALA A 320 -36.02 8.74 17.76
CA ALA A 320 -37.12 9.68 17.50
C ALA A 320 -36.83 11.21 17.48
N ALA A 321 -37.18 11.84 16.36
CA ALA A 321 -36.98 13.28 16.13
C ALA A 321 -37.68 14.18 17.17
N ALA A 322 -36.90 15.07 17.80
CA ALA A 322 -37.40 16.15 18.65
C ALA A 322 -37.13 17.51 17.99
N THR A 323 -38.10 18.01 17.23
CA THR A 323 -38.07 19.32 16.56
C THR A 323 -38.11 20.51 17.55
N GLY A 324 -36.95 20.93 18.05
CA GLY A 324 -36.80 22.12 18.89
C GLY A 324 -35.39 22.71 18.81
N ASN A 325 -35.23 23.99 19.18
CA ASN A 325 -33.95 24.69 19.11
C ASN A 325 -33.05 24.28 20.29
N GLY A 326 -31.85 23.79 20.01
CA GLY A 326 -30.84 23.46 21.02
C GLY A 326 -30.14 24.73 21.53
N VAL A 327 -30.21 24.97 22.84
CA VAL A 327 -29.57 26.09 23.53
C VAL A 327 -28.57 25.54 24.55
N ASN A 328 -27.33 26.05 24.54
CA ASN A 328 -26.32 25.69 25.53
C ASN A 328 -26.44 26.62 26.75
N ILE A 329 -26.56 26.02 27.94
CA ILE A 329 -26.71 26.74 29.20
C ILE A 329 -25.55 26.41 30.14
N GLN A 330 -24.80 27.42 30.57
CA GLN A 330 -23.76 27.29 31.60
C GLN A 330 -24.36 27.55 32.98
N PHE A 331 -24.10 26.69 33.96
CA PHE A 331 -24.63 26.85 35.33
C PHE A 331 -23.60 26.45 36.39
N ASP A 332 -23.55 27.21 37.49
CA ASP A 332 -22.60 26.98 38.58
C ASP A 332 -23.03 25.72 39.39
N THR A 333 -22.16 24.70 39.48
CA THR A 333 -22.44 23.37 40.08
C THR A 333 -21.51 23.04 41.25
N PRO A 334 -21.76 23.57 42.47
CA PRO A 334 -20.89 23.36 43.62
C PRO A 334 -20.93 21.93 44.18
N ASN A 335 -21.97 21.14 43.91
CA ASN A 335 -22.09 19.74 44.34
C ASN A 335 -22.99 18.93 43.41
N VAL A 336 -23.00 17.59 43.56
CA VAL A 336 -23.80 16.66 42.74
C VAL A 336 -25.31 16.95 42.82
N GLY A 337 -25.82 17.35 43.99
CA GLY A 337 -27.23 17.73 44.16
C GLY A 337 -27.64 18.95 43.32
N SER A 338 -26.70 19.84 43.03
CA SER A 338 -26.92 21.02 42.19
C SER A 338 -27.13 20.67 40.71
N VAL A 339 -26.56 19.55 40.25
CA VAL A 339 -26.73 19.03 38.89
C VAL A 339 -28.17 18.56 38.70
N ASN A 340 -28.60 17.60 39.53
CA ASN A 340 -29.95 17.04 39.47
C ASN A 340 -31.03 18.11 39.66
N ALA A 341 -30.80 19.07 40.57
CA ALA A 341 -31.72 20.20 40.78
C ALA A 341 -31.73 21.21 39.62
N GLY A 342 -30.62 21.37 38.89
CA GLY A 342 -30.54 22.21 37.69
C GLY A 342 -31.29 21.61 36.52
N GLU A 343 -31.06 20.32 36.23
CA GLU A 343 -31.75 19.59 35.17
C GLU A 343 -33.26 19.52 35.40
N ALA A 344 -33.70 19.20 36.63
CA ALA A 344 -35.11 19.15 36.97
C ALA A 344 -35.81 20.52 36.84
N ALA A 345 -35.14 21.61 37.24
CA ALA A 345 -35.68 22.96 37.13
C ALA A 345 -35.86 23.42 35.66
N LEU A 346 -34.93 23.03 34.78
CA LEU A 346 -34.99 23.32 33.35
C LEU A 346 -36.03 22.46 32.61
N ARG A 347 -36.14 21.15 32.91
CA ARG A 347 -37.24 20.30 32.38
C ARG A 347 -38.62 20.79 32.78
N GLY A 348 -38.74 21.44 33.94
CA GLY A 348 -40.00 22.04 34.39
C GLY A 348 -40.40 23.33 33.66
N ILE A 349 -39.65 23.83 32.67
CA ILE A 349 -40.00 25.02 31.88
C ILE A 349 -40.94 24.62 30.73
N PRO A 350 -42.12 25.25 30.59
CA PRO A 350 -43.02 24.99 29.46
C PRO A 350 -42.33 25.23 28.12
N GLY A 351 -42.28 24.20 27.26
CA GLY A 351 -41.59 24.24 25.97
C GLY A 351 -40.17 23.66 25.96
N VAL A 352 -39.60 23.25 27.12
CA VAL A 352 -38.36 22.47 27.15
C VAL A 352 -38.67 20.99 26.92
N ARG A 353 -38.13 20.42 25.83
CA ARG A 353 -38.27 18.98 25.50
C ARG A 353 -37.20 18.10 26.15
N SER A 354 -35.99 18.62 26.28
CA SER A 354 -34.89 17.93 26.98
C SER A 354 -33.98 18.92 27.65
N ALA A 355 -33.40 18.52 28.78
CA ALA A 355 -32.34 19.23 29.47
C ALA A 355 -31.38 18.16 30.00
N ILE A 356 -30.16 18.15 29.47
CA ILE A 356 -29.14 17.12 29.67
C ILE A 356 -27.80 17.82 29.92
N THR A 357 -27.14 17.52 31.03
CA THR A 357 -25.79 18.02 31.31
C THR A 357 -24.81 17.41 30.30
N SER A 358 -24.30 18.23 29.37
CA SER A 358 -23.35 17.81 28.33
C SER A 358 -21.89 17.90 28.77
N SER A 359 -21.60 18.68 29.83
CA SER A 359 -20.30 18.69 30.49
C SER A 359 -20.48 18.99 31.98
N LEU A 360 -19.93 18.13 32.84
CA LEU A 360 -20.09 18.21 34.30
C LEU A 360 -18.77 18.62 34.97
N ALA A 361 -18.76 19.78 35.62
CA ALA A 361 -17.64 20.24 36.44
C ALA A 361 -18.09 20.41 37.91
N LEU A 362 -17.87 19.39 38.73
CA LEU A 362 -18.18 19.44 40.16
C LEU A 362 -17.26 20.46 40.86
N GLY A 363 -17.85 21.44 41.55
CA GLY A 363 -17.13 22.58 42.11
C GLY A 363 -16.86 23.72 41.11
N GLY A 364 -17.31 23.59 39.86
CA GLY A 364 -17.10 24.55 38.78
C GLY A 364 -18.39 24.91 38.03
N ILE A 365 -18.24 25.23 36.74
CA ILE A 365 -19.36 25.58 35.84
C ILE A 365 -19.64 24.38 34.95
N SER A 366 -20.84 23.82 35.05
CA SER A 366 -21.31 22.77 34.14
C SER A 366 -22.02 23.36 32.92
N VAL A 367 -21.99 22.63 31.81
CA VAL A 367 -22.71 22.97 30.58
C VAL A 367 -23.84 21.96 30.40
N MET A 368 -25.05 22.46 30.17
CA MET A 368 -26.24 21.67 29.88
C MET A 368 -26.82 22.09 28.54
N ARG A 369 -27.14 21.12 27.70
CA ARG A 369 -27.86 21.32 26.45
C ARG A 369 -29.35 21.21 26.73
N VAL A 370 -30.10 22.23 26.34
CA VAL A 370 -31.55 22.32 26.51
C VAL A 370 -32.20 22.43 25.14
N THR A 371 -33.11 21.52 24.81
CA THR A 371 -33.92 21.61 23.57
C THR A 371 -35.21 22.35 23.91
N TYR A 372 -35.42 23.51 23.31
CA TYR A 372 -36.54 24.41 23.59
C TYR A 372 -37.32 24.75 22.32
N ASP A 373 -38.64 24.71 22.38
CA ASP A 373 -39.52 24.88 21.21
C ASP A 373 -39.78 26.35 20.83
N GLY A 374 -39.34 27.29 21.67
CA GLY A 374 -39.56 28.74 21.47
C GLY A 374 -38.28 29.52 21.18
N ALA A 375 -38.42 30.85 21.16
CA ALA A 375 -37.29 31.77 21.00
C ALA A 375 -36.53 32.00 22.33
N ILE A 376 -35.20 32.14 22.24
CA ILE A 376 -34.28 32.35 23.38
C ILE A 376 -34.73 33.47 24.35
N PRO A 377 -35.24 34.65 23.89
CA PRO A 377 -35.73 35.68 24.80
C PRO A 377 -36.89 35.25 25.70
N GLY A 378 -37.74 34.33 25.23
CA GLY A 378 -38.84 33.76 26.02
C GLY A 378 -38.33 32.82 27.12
N LEU A 379 -37.32 32.00 26.81
CA LEU A 379 -36.64 31.14 27.79
C LEU A 379 -35.95 31.98 28.88
N ARG A 380 -35.29 33.09 28.52
CA ARG A 380 -34.71 34.03 29.48
C ARG A 380 -35.75 34.58 30.45
N ALA A 381 -36.87 35.10 29.94
CA ALA A 381 -37.94 35.63 30.78
C ALA A 381 -38.54 34.58 31.73
N GLN A 382 -38.69 33.32 31.28
CA GLN A 382 -39.18 32.21 32.10
C GLN A 382 -38.18 31.76 33.19
N LEU A 383 -36.87 31.87 32.93
CA LEU A 383 -35.81 31.63 33.90
C LEU A 383 -35.75 32.73 34.96
N GLU A 384 -35.81 33.99 34.55
CA GLU A 384 -35.81 35.17 35.42
C GLU A 384 -37.06 35.22 36.31
N ALA A 385 -38.25 34.89 35.76
CA ALA A 385 -39.48 34.75 36.54
C ALA A 385 -39.43 33.63 37.60
N ARG A 386 -38.51 32.67 37.45
CA ARG A 386 -38.22 31.60 38.43
C ARG A 386 -37.02 31.94 39.32
N GLY A 387 -36.60 33.20 39.33
CA GLY A 387 -35.55 33.75 40.17
C GLY A 387 -34.14 33.45 39.70
N TRP A 388 -33.91 32.85 38.53
CA TRP A 388 -32.54 32.66 38.04
C TRP A 388 -31.99 33.96 37.47
N SER A 389 -30.77 34.35 37.86
CA SER A 389 -30.03 35.39 37.15
C SER A 389 -29.48 34.81 35.85
N VAL A 390 -29.76 35.46 34.72
CA VAL A 390 -29.39 35.01 33.38
C VAL A 390 -28.49 36.07 32.73
N GLN A 391 -27.38 35.64 32.14
CA GLN A 391 -26.48 36.47 31.34
C GLN A 391 -26.37 35.86 29.95
N GLU A 392 -26.64 36.64 28.91
CA GLU A 392 -26.59 36.19 27.52
C GLU A 392 -25.22 36.53 26.91
N GLY A 393 -24.56 35.53 26.34
CA GLY A 393 -23.37 35.66 25.51
C GLY A 393 -23.62 35.14 24.10
N ALA A 394 -22.62 35.24 23.22
CA ALA A 394 -22.74 34.79 21.83
C ALA A 394 -23.06 33.28 21.74
N GLY A 395 -24.34 32.94 21.59
CA GLY A 395 -24.83 31.55 21.48
C GLY A 395 -24.93 30.76 22.80
N VAL A 396 -24.73 31.39 23.96
CA VAL A 396 -24.72 30.71 25.27
C VAL A 396 -25.44 31.54 26.34
N LEU A 397 -26.32 30.89 27.12
CA LEU A 397 -26.92 31.49 28.32
C LEU A 397 -26.13 31.04 29.55
N ARG A 398 -25.62 31.96 30.36
CA ARG A 398 -25.11 31.65 31.69
C ARG A 398 -26.20 31.89 32.73
N ILE A 399 -26.56 30.87 33.50
CA ILE A 399 -27.52 30.98 34.61
C ILE A 399 -26.83 30.80 35.96
N ARG A 400 -27.23 31.62 36.93
CA ARG A 400 -26.84 31.50 38.33
C ARG A 400 -28.06 31.65 39.21
N ARG A 401 -28.19 30.76 40.20
CA ARG A 401 -29.25 30.86 41.22
C ARG A 401 -28.86 31.92 42.27
N PRO A 402 -29.78 32.79 42.73
CA PRO A 402 -29.58 33.64 43.90
C PRO A 402 -29.35 32.74 45.13
N GLY A 403 -28.34 33.09 45.91
CA GLY A 403 -27.61 32.14 46.76
C GLY A 403 -28.43 31.30 47.74
N GLY A 404 -28.01 30.04 47.89
CA GLY A 404 -28.04 29.36 49.18
C GLY A 404 -26.70 29.58 49.89
N SER A 405 -26.67 30.49 50.86
CA SER A 405 -25.45 30.86 51.61
C SER A 405 -25.51 30.43 53.08
N GLY A 406 -24.50 29.67 53.51
CA GLY A 406 -24.27 29.12 54.86
C GLY A 406 -23.56 27.76 54.69
N GLY A 407 -22.29 27.56 55.06
CA GLY A 407 -21.68 27.69 56.40
C GLY A 407 -21.74 26.31 57.08
N ALA A 408 -20.68 25.67 57.60
CA ALA A 408 -19.27 26.01 57.87
C ALA A 408 -18.44 24.69 57.95
N PRO A 409 -17.34 24.57 58.73
CA PRO A 409 -16.03 25.25 58.66
C PRO A 409 -14.89 24.31 58.17
N GLN A 410 -13.68 24.86 57.99
CA GLN A 410 -12.47 24.08 57.67
C GLN A 410 -12.00 23.23 58.88
N GLN A 411 -11.59 21.98 58.63
CA GLN A 411 -10.71 21.22 59.55
C GLN A 411 -9.27 21.24 59.02
N PRO A 412 -8.25 21.40 59.90
CA PRO A 412 -6.85 21.43 59.49
C PRO A 412 -6.30 20.03 59.21
N ILE A 413 -5.36 19.97 58.25
CA ILE A 413 -4.65 18.74 57.85
C ILE A 413 -3.57 18.41 58.90
N PRO A 414 -3.50 17.17 59.43
CA PRO A 414 -2.36 16.73 60.23
C PRO A 414 -1.13 16.47 59.33
N ALA A 415 0.02 17.04 59.70
CA ALA A 415 1.28 16.85 58.97
C ALA A 415 1.88 15.44 59.23
N PRO A 416 2.61 14.85 58.26
CA PRO A 416 3.26 13.56 58.45
C PRO A 416 4.50 13.68 59.35
N THR A 417 4.54 12.92 60.45
CA THR A 417 5.71 12.78 61.31
C THR A 417 6.78 11.92 60.63
N ALA A 418 7.94 12.51 60.35
CA ALA A 418 9.14 11.76 59.99
C ALA A 418 9.77 11.14 61.25
N THR A 419 9.74 9.81 61.38
CA THR A 419 10.51 9.08 62.40
C THR A 419 11.82 8.58 61.82
N ALA A 420 12.91 9.30 62.08
CA ALA A 420 14.24 8.72 62.02
C ALA A 420 14.41 7.73 63.19
N THR A 421 15.17 6.66 63.00
CA THR A 421 15.66 5.84 64.12
C THR A 421 17.07 5.37 63.80
N ALA A 422 18.04 5.90 64.54
CA ALA A 422 19.41 5.44 64.54
C ALA A 422 19.56 4.22 65.47
N ALA A 423 20.61 3.44 65.25
CA ALA A 423 21.00 2.35 66.15
C ALA A 423 21.38 2.86 67.56
N PRO A 424 21.47 1.96 68.55
CA PRO A 424 22.81 1.69 69.08
C PRO A 424 23.12 0.23 69.49
N ASN A 425 24.40 -0.10 69.36
CA ASN A 425 25.26 -0.99 70.15
C ASN A 425 24.65 -2.05 71.12
N GLY A 426 25.12 -3.29 70.94
CA GLY A 426 26.10 -3.87 71.87
C GLY A 426 25.59 -4.74 73.02
N GLY A 427 25.84 -6.05 72.91
CA GLY A 427 25.70 -7.07 73.95
C GLY A 427 26.33 -8.38 73.50
#